data_AF-A0A7W0H466-F1
#
_entry.id   AF-A0A7W0H466-F1
#
_cell.length_a   1.000
_cell.length_b   1.000
_cell.length_c   1.000
_cell.angle_alpha   90.00
_cell.angle_beta   90.00
_cell.angle_gamma   90.00
#
_symmetry.space_group_name_H-M   'P 1'
#
loop_
_entity.id
_entity.type
_entity.pdbx_description
1 polymer ?
#
loop_
_entity_poly.entity_id
_entity_poly.type
_entity_poly.pdbx_seq_one_letter_code
_entity_poly.pdbx_strand_id
1 'polypeptide(L)'
;MKRSQFGYTVIGDKGLSGADFEDLVAALGGAFLRPDRRDEAPRFGNLGGCRQWIEAIFDQLKDQLSLERHAAHTIDGLCARVAQRLLALGACVWHNREVGQPGRSLIAHDH
;
A
#
# COMPACT_ATOMS: atom_id res chain seq x y z
N MET A 1 12.69 7.00 -12.05
CA MET A 1 11.62 7.72 -11.32
C MET A 1 12.03 9.19 -11.22
N LYS A 2 11.25 10.13 -11.77
CA LYS A 2 11.59 11.56 -11.66
C LYS A 2 11.61 11.94 -10.18
N ARG A 3 12.66 12.65 -9.73
CA ARG A 3 12.69 13.21 -8.37
C ARG A 3 11.59 14.25 -8.27
N SER A 4 10.78 14.15 -7.23
CA SER A 4 9.76 15.15 -6.94
C SER A 4 10.44 16.45 -6.52
N GLN A 5 9.91 17.57 -7.02
CA GLN A 5 10.20 18.91 -6.52
C GLN A 5 9.48 19.19 -5.18
N PHE A 6 8.58 18.29 -4.78
CA PHE A 6 7.95 18.21 -3.48
C PHE A 6 8.72 17.23 -2.56
N GLY A 7 8.61 17.40 -1.24
CA GLY A 7 9.34 16.57 -0.25
C GLY A 7 8.97 15.08 -0.28
N TYR A 8 7.76 14.77 -0.77
CA TYR A 8 7.24 13.40 -0.86
C TYR A 8 6.58 13.13 -2.21
N THR A 9 6.63 11.86 -2.63
CA THR A 9 5.87 11.35 -3.77
C THR A 9 4.80 10.40 -3.23
N VAL A 10 3.54 10.68 -3.54
CA VAL A 10 2.38 9.85 -3.19
C VAL A 10 1.94 9.11 -4.45
N ILE A 11 1.87 7.78 -4.38
CA ILE A 11 1.37 6.95 -5.47
C ILE A 11 -0.02 6.44 -5.11
N GLY A 12 -0.99 6.62 -5.99
CA GLY A 12 -2.35 6.17 -5.80
C GLY A 12 -2.91 5.39 -6.98
N ASP A 13 -4.13 4.89 -6.80
CA ASP A 13 -4.86 4.19 -7.85
C ASP A 13 -5.38 5.15 -8.93
N LYS A 14 -5.62 4.62 -10.14
CA LYS A 14 -6.22 5.35 -11.27
C LYS A 14 -7.61 5.93 -10.95
N GLY A 15 -8.33 5.35 -9.99
CA GLY A 15 -9.63 5.81 -9.53
C GLY A 15 -9.57 7.17 -8.82
N LEU A 16 -8.42 7.50 -8.23
CA LEU A 16 -8.17 8.77 -7.53
C LEU A 16 -7.77 9.90 -8.48
N SER A 17 -8.40 10.00 -9.65
CA SER A 17 -8.05 10.97 -10.68
C SER A 17 -8.64 12.37 -10.50
N GLY A 18 -9.30 12.63 -9.37
CA GLY A 18 -9.97 13.89 -9.12
C GLY A 18 -8.94 15.01 -8.89
N ALA A 19 -9.20 16.19 -9.47
CA ALA A 19 -8.39 17.38 -9.25
C ALA A 19 -8.28 17.71 -7.75
N ASP A 20 -9.37 17.62 -7.01
CA ASP A 20 -9.40 17.87 -5.56
C ASP A 20 -8.39 17.02 -4.77
N PHE A 21 -8.16 15.77 -5.20
CA PHE A 21 -7.19 14.89 -4.54
C PHE A 21 -5.75 15.24 -4.94
N GLU A 22 -5.52 15.56 -6.22
CA GLU A 22 -4.23 16.10 -6.70
C GLU A 22 -3.86 17.39 -5.93
N ASP A 23 -4.83 18.30 -5.75
CA ASP A 23 -4.67 19.56 -5.02
C ASP A 23 -4.44 19.35 -3.52
N LEU A 24 -5.15 18.42 -2.90
CA LEU A 24 -4.93 18.06 -1.49
C LEU A 24 -3.50 17.56 -1.27
N VAL A 25 -3.01 16.66 -2.13
CA VAL A 25 -1.64 16.14 -2.02
C VAL A 25 -0.63 17.26 -2.23
N ALA A 26 -0.86 18.16 -3.19
CA ALA A 26 0.00 19.32 -3.42
C ALA A 26 0.01 20.27 -2.22
N ALA A 27 -1.15 20.54 -1.61
CA ALA A 27 -1.28 21.38 -0.41
C ALA A 27 -0.53 20.80 0.80
N LEU A 28 -0.41 19.48 0.88
CA LEU A 28 0.41 18.77 1.89
C LEU A 28 1.89 18.67 1.51
N GLY A 29 2.33 19.32 0.43
CA GLY A 29 3.72 19.32 -0.02
C GLY A 29 4.15 18.00 -0.64
N GLY A 30 3.24 17.29 -1.29
CA GLY A 30 3.49 16.06 -2.03
C GLY A 30 3.27 16.19 -3.54
N ALA A 31 3.89 15.29 -4.32
CA ALA A 31 3.54 15.06 -5.71
C ALA A 31 2.68 13.80 -5.84
N PHE A 32 1.49 13.91 -6.43
CA PHE A 32 0.64 12.75 -6.67
C PHE A 32 0.96 12.11 -8.03
N LEU A 33 1.15 10.79 -8.02
CA LEU A 33 1.31 9.95 -9.21
C LEU A 33 0.27 8.85 -9.20
N ARG A 34 -0.31 8.57 -10.36
CA ARG A 34 -1.24 7.44 -10.55
C ARG A 34 -1.12 6.93 -11.97
N PRO A 35 -1.56 5.69 -12.26
CA PRO A 35 -1.70 5.26 -13.63
C PRO A 35 -2.65 6.18 -14.40
N ASP A 36 -2.27 6.53 -15.62
CA ASP A 36 -3.10 7.31 -16.52
C ASP A 36 -4.36 6.50 -16.89
N ARG A 37 -5.51 7.17 -16.99
CA ARG A 37 -6.73 6.51 -17.47
C ARG A 37 -6.62 6.27 -18.98
N ARG A 38 -7.45 5.35 -19.49
CA ARG A 38 -7.43 4.97 -20.91
C ARG A 38 -7.73 6.16 -21.84
N ASP A 39 -8.50 7.11 -21.36
CA ASP A 39 -8.95 8.34 -22.04
C ASP A 39 -8.07 9.56 -21.75
N GLU A 40 -6.98 9.40 -21.00
CA GLU A 40 -6.04 10.49 -20.68
C GLU A 40 -4.76 10.40 -21.53
N ALA A 41 -4.17 11.55 -21.83
CA ALA A 41 -2.82 11.59 -22.39
C ALA A 41 -1.81 11.04 -21.36
N PRO A 42 -0.81 10.24 -21.76
CA PRO A 42 0.19 9.71 -20.82
C PRO A 42 0.94 10.82 -20.08
N ARG A 43 0.86 10.87 -18.74
CA ARG A 43 1.51 11.88 -17.89
C ARG A 43 2.63 11.30 -17.04
N PHE A 44 2.44 10.10 -16.47
CA PHE A 44 3.29 9.61 -15.38
C PHE A 44 4.16 8.39 -15.74
N GLY A 45 3.92 7.79 -16.90
CA GLY A 45 4.70 6.64 -17.40
C GLY A 45 4.35 5.32 -16.69
N ASN A 46 5.26 4.34 -16.73
CA ASN A 46 5.00 3.01 -16.20
C ASN A 46 5.10 2.97 -14.66
N LEU A 47 3.95 2.84 -14.00
CA LEU A 47 3.81 2.65 -12.54
C LEU A 47 3.48 1.19 -12.15
N GLY A 48 3.56 0.25 -13.10
CA GLY A 48 3.18 -1.15 -12.92
C GLY A 48 3.96 -1.85 -11.80
N GLY A 49 5.25 -1.55 -11.62
CA GLY A 49 6.05 -2.13 -10.53
C GLY A 49 5.58 -1.72 -9.14
N CYS A 50 5.19 -0.45 -8.95
CA CYS A 50 4.62 0.02 -7.68
C CYS A 50 3.26 -0.64 -7.42
N ARG A 51 2.43 -0.77 -8.46
CA ARG A 51 1.15 -1.47 -8.38
C ARG A 51 1.32 -2.92 -7.95
N GLN A 52 2.20 -3.67 -8.62
CA GLN A 52 2.50 -5.06 -8.27
C GLN A 52 3.02 -5.18 -6.84
N TRP A 53 3.81 -4.22 -6.38
CA TRP A 53 4.32 -4.23 -5.02
C TRP A 53 3.21 -4.02 -3.98
N ILE A 54 2.27 -3.10 -4.23
CA ILE A 54 1.09 -2.87 -3.40
C ILE A 54 0.16 -4.08 -3.42
N GLU A 55 -0.14 -4.64 -4.60
CA GLU A 55 -0.97 -5.84 -4.76
C GLU A 55 -0.38 -7.01 -3.97
N ALA A 56 0.93 -7.26 -4.07
CA ALA A 56 1.60 -8.31 -3.30
C ALA A 56 1.49 -8.12 -1.77
N ILE A 57 1.49 -6.87 -1.27
CA ILE A 57 1.28 -6.58 0.16
C ILE A 57 -0.16 -6.91 0.56
N PHE A 58 -1.14 -6.50 -0.26
CA PHE A 58 -2.56 -6.77 0.01
C PHE A 58 -2.88 -8.26 -0.07
N ASP A 59 -2.32 -8.99 -1.04
CA ASP A 59 -2.51 -10.44 -1.18
C ASP A 59 -1.96 -11.15 0.08
N GLN A 60 -0.79 -10.76 0.55
CA GLN A 60 -0.22 -11.30 1.79
C GLN A 60 -1.08 -11.01 3.03
N LEU A 61 -1.66 -9.81 3.13
CA LEU A 61 -2.61 -9.48 4.20
C LEU A 61 -3.88 -10.33 4.13
N LYS A 62 -4.44 -10.50 2.93
CA LYS A 62 -5.68 -11.21 2.66
C LYS A 62 -5.54 -12.72 2.91
N ASP A 63 -4.51 -13.33 2.35
CA ASP A 63 -4.31 -14.76 2.37
C ASP A 63 -3.59 -15.23 3.64
N GLN A 64 -2.31 -14.86 3.76
CA GLN A 64 -1.42 -15.37 4.81
C GLN A 64 -1.83 -14.85 6.20
N LEU A 65 -2.22 -13.58 6.29
CA LEU A 65 -2.74 -13.00 7.53
C LEU A 65 -4.27 -13.10 7.64
N SER A 66 -4.91 -13.81 6.71
CA SER A 66 -6.32 -14.17 6.74
C SER A 66 -7.23 -12.98 7.04
N LEU A 67 -6.97 -11.85 6.38
CA LEU A 67 -7.79 -10.65 6.49
C LEU A 67 -9.17 -10.88 5.86
N GLU A 68 -9.29 -11.68 4.79
CA GLU A 68 -10.59 -11.98 4.16
C GLU A 68 -11.45 -12.95 4.99
N ARG A 69 -10.82 -13.77 5.85
CA ARG A 69 -11.50 -14.68 6.77
C ARG A 69 -11.81 -14.00 8.11
N HIS A 70 -12.15 -12.70 8.09
CA HIS A 70 -12.53 -12.00 9.32
C HIS A 70 -13.97 -12.34 9.73
N ALA A 71 -14.15 -13.01 10.87
CA ALA A 71 -15.46 -13.23 11.49
C ALA A 71 -15.88 -12.01 12.36
N ALA A 72 -15.65 -10.79 11.87
CA ALA A 72 -16.07 -9.58 12.58
C ALA A 72 -17.57 -9.37 12.42
N HIS A 73 -18.27 -9.17 13.54
CA HIS A 73 -19.71 -8.92 13.58
C HIS A 73 -20.06 -7.44 13.87
N THR A 74 -19.04 -6.59 14.06
CA THR A 74 -19.16 -5.15 14.31
C THR A 74 -18.06 -4.38 13.57
N ILE A 75 -18.27 -3.08 13.33
CA ILE A 75 -17.25 -2.20 12.73
C ILE A 75 -16.00 -2.12 13.60
N ASP A 76 -16.16 -1.98 14.92
CA ASP A 76 -15.01 -1.96 15.84
C ASP A 76 -14.22 -3.27 15.79
N GLY A 77 -14.92 -4.41 15.72
CA GLY A 77 -14.30 -5.72 15.56
C GLY A 77 -13.56 -5.86 14.23
N LEU A 78 -14.08 -5.26 13.16
CA LEU A 78 -13.40 -5.20 11.87
C LEU A 78 -12.14 -4.34 11.96
N CYS A 79 -12.24 -3.12 12.49
CA CYS A 79 -11.12 -2.20 12.67
C CYS A 79 -10.01 -2.82 13.52
N ALA A 80 -10.36 -3.43 14.64
CA ALA A 80 -9.39 -4.10 15.52
C ALA A 80 -8.65 -5.23 14.79
N ARG A 81 -9.35 -6.05 14.00
CA ARG A 81 -8.72 -7.13 13.23
C ARG A 81 -7.83 -6.58 12.13
N VAL A 82 -8.26 -5.59 11.37
CA VAL A 82 -7.42 -4.93 10.35
C VAL A 82 -6.14 -4.38 10.98
N ALA A 83 -6.27 -3.65 12.08
CA ALA A 83 -5.12 -3.12 12.82
C ALA A 83 -4.17 -4.23 13.29
N GLN A 84 -4.68 -5.35 13.80
CA GLN A 84 -3.87 -6.50 14.19
C GLN A 84 -3.07 -7.09 13.03
N ARG A 85 -3.66 -7.26 11.83
CA ARG A 85 -2.93 -7.80 10.66
C ARG A 85 -1.85 -6.83 10.18
N LEU A 86 -2.16 -5.54 10.12
CA LEU A 86 -1.19 -4.51 9.75
C LEU A 86 -0.02 -4.46 10.74
N LEU A 87 -0.32 -4.55 12.04
CA LEU A 87 0.70 -4.63 13.09
C LEU A 87 1.55 -5.89 12.96
N ALA A 88 0.94 -7.05 12.71
CA ALA A 88 1.67 -8.31 12.51
C ALA A 88 2.62 -8.23 11.31
N LEU A 89 2.16 -7.70 10.17
CA LEU A 89 3.02 -7.50 9.00
C LEU A 89 4.18 -6.55 9.30
N GLY A 90 3.90 -5.41 9.94
CA GLY A 90 4.93 -4.43 10.31
C GLY A 90 5.96 -5.00 11.28
N ALA A 91 5.51 -5.77 12.28
CA ALA A 91 6.38 -6.43 13.25
C ALA A 91 7.28 -7.48 12.59
N CYS A 92 6.76 -8.26 11.65
CA CYS A 92 7.57 -9.24 10.90
C CYS A 92 8.59 -8.54 10.00
N VAL A 93 8.19 -7.46 9.32
CA VAL A 93 9.12 -6.68 8.48
C VAL A 93 10.25 -6.08 9.30
N TRP A 94 9.93 -5.54 10.47
CA TRP A 94 10.94 -5.04 11.40
C TRP A 94 11.83 -6.17 11.91
N HIS A 95 11.25 -7.26 12.42
CA HIS A 95 12.01 -8.39 12.94
C HIS A 95 12.96 -8.99 11.88
N ASN A 96 12.46 -9.26 10.68
CA ASN A 96 13.26 -9.78 9.57
C ASN A 96 14.45 -8.88 9.25
N ARG A 97 14.26 -7.56 9.29
CA ARG A 97 15.35 -6.60 9.11
C ARG A 97 16.41 -6.73 10.19
N GLU A 98 16.01 -6.87 11.46
CA GLU A 98 16.94 -7.02 12.59
C GLU A 98 17.76 -8.32 12.49
N VAL A 99 17.15 -9.41 11.99
CA VAL A 99 17.83 -10.71 11.87
C VAL A 99 18.44 -10.99 10.48
N GLY A 100 18.46 -9.99 9.59
CA GLY A 100 19.05 -10.11 8.24
C GLY A 100 18.26 -11.00 7.27
N GLN A 101 16.98 -11.26 7.55
CA GLN A 101 16.09 -12.05 6.70
C GLN A 101 15.35 -11.17 5.67
N PRO A 102 14.81 -11.74 4.59
CA PRO A 102 14.03 -10.99 3.60
C PRO A 102 12.85 -10.27 4.24
N GLY A 103 12.79 -8.94 4.09
CA GLY A 103 11.92 -8.07 4.89
C GLY A 103 10.47 -8.54 5.02
N ARG A 104 9.77 -8.87 3.93
CA ARG A 104 8.35 -9.25 3.99
C ARG A 104 8.06 -10.75 4.04
N SER A 105 9.08 -11.62 4.15
CA SER A 105 8.86 -13.06 4.16
C SER A 105 8.22 -13.49 5.49
N LEU A 106 7.09 -14.19 5.40
CA LEU A 106 6.40 -14.74 6.57
C LEU A 106 6.52 -16.27 6.66
N ILE A 107 7.23 -16.93 5.75
CA ILE A 107 7.34 -18.41 5.70
C ILE A 107 7.89 -18.97 7.03
N ALA A 108 8.81 -18.25 7.69
CA ALA A 108 9.37 -18.65 8.98
C ALA A 108 8.39 -18.48 10.17
N HIS A 109 7.24 -17.84 9.93
CA HIS A 109 6.18 -17.57 10.90
C HIS A 109 4.88 -18.31 10.58
N ASP A 110 4.83 -19.07 9.49
CA ASP A 110 3.72 -19.96 9.19
C ASP A 110 3.78 -21.17 10.13
N HIS A 111 2.62 -21.56 10.67
CA HIS A 111 2.43 -22.71 11.54
C HIS A 111 1.72 -23.85 10.80
#